data_AF-A0A849A2A2-F1
#
_entry.id   AF-A0A849A2A2-F1
#
_cell.length_a   1.000
_cell.length_b   1.000
_cell.length_c   1.000
_cell.angle_alpha   90.00
_cell.angle_beta   90.00
_cell.angle_gamma   90.00
#
_symmetry.space_group_name_H-M   'P 1'
#
loop_
_entity.id
_entity.type
_entity.pdbx_description
1 polymer ?
#
loop_
_entity_poly.entity_id
_entity_poly.type
_entity_poly.pdbx_seq_one_letter_code
_entity_poly.pdbx_strand_id
1 'polypeptide(L)'
;MTPRRELRPGENAELADITVDVQVRPSAAGWILPLAADDTPAGPVGSFDGSVQLRLAELSAGVARLLVVVKPAAPQAVSPAAAALDVLVGSATDDATALVFRPPSPLPVTELLELYRRGTGWKVRALGQGYAGGAAEFAGRYRITLPDAAPSGAAAPSGAAAAASPARPAHQGAPPGPSHPAQPPAAPSVGVSAATAAAEPPAQLLTLLRACTGIWRDAAHSTSAYTDAVAYAEHRRDTEIEQLLADPAARGADHPGRRAAEERCQQLVDVASSRRLSDLDQLIGELADLETELPPAAARWDAAVWQRPLPPDGGMVIRIGEFTRPDSQALRIPVLHPLLVPGGLLLDRQSSEPADPAVVAALQRICAAVPDDREVRVIGADPTLLAALQLSPAAGVDHRENELAGLAMALDLWSMARSGGVEAELERLPAVAVVPWPAPGDPAGEPTQAETEALSIIAERGPEAGLGLVLVASLTEPGGWRQHLDPSPVPLVPARVRDSWTGQSWEFVPDAGGPTPQLGERLRARLSRHQK
;
A
#
# COMPACT_ATOMS: atom_id res chain seq x y z
N MET A 1 24.15 -17.71 -6.77
CA MET A 1 22.72 -17.39 -6.99
C MET A 1 21.97 -18.69 -7.12
N THR A 2 21.23 -19.07 -6.09
CA THR A 2 20.30 -20.21 -6.10
C THR A 2 19.28 -20.03 -7.23
N PRO A 3 19.06 -21.02 -8.11
CA PRO A 3 18.06 -20.88 -9.17
C PRO A 3 16.67 -20.72 -8.52
N ARG A 4 15.94 -19.68 -8.94
CA ARG A 4 14.58 -19.40 -8.47
C ARG A 4 13.58 -19.85 -9.52
N ARG A 5 12.59 -20.66 -9.12
CA ARG A 5 11.45 -21.01 -9.99
C ARG A 5 10.21 -20.26 -9.52
N GLU A 6 9.64 -19.46 -10.41
CA GLU A 6 8.40 -18.75 -10.13
C GLU A 6 7.19 -19.66 -10.34
N LEU A 7 6.23 -19.63 -9.41
CA LEU A 7 4.95 -20.34 -9.51
C LEU A 7 3.83 -19.35 -9.83
N ARG A 8 2.96 -19.72 -10.77
CA ARG A 8 1.72 -18.98 -11.03
C ARG A 8 0.59 -19.41 -10.09
N PRO A 9 -0.44 -18.58 -9.86
CA PRO A 9 -1.64 -19.00 -9.13
C PRO A 9 -2.20 -20.32 -9.68
N GLY A 10 -2.45 -21.29 -8.80
CA GLY A 10 -2.90 -22.65 -9.12
C GLY A 10 -1.79 -23.63 -9.53
N GLU A 11 -0.57 -23.17 -9.79
CA GLU A 11 0.57 -24.04 -10.12
C GLU A 11 1.08 -24.78 -8.88
N ASN A 12 1.57 -26.01 -9.09
CA ASN A 12 2.14 -26.84 -8.02
C ASN A 12 3.57 -27.28 -8.33
N ALA A 13 4.34 -27.53 -7.27
CA ALA A 13 5.68 -28.10 -7.31
C ALA A 13 5.82 -29.21 -6.26
N GLU A 14 6.72 -30.16 -6.52
CA GLU A 14 7.15 -31.14 -5.51
C GLU A 14 8.06 -30.45 -4.49
N LEU A 15 7.94 -30.82 -3.21
CA LEU A 15 8.90 -30.42 -2.19
C LEU A 15 9.94 -31.54 -2.02
N ALA A 16 11.21 -31.18 -2.18
CA ALA A 16 12.33 -32.12 -2.06
C ALA A 16 12.65 -32.48 -0.60
N ASP A 17 12.31 -31.59 0.35
CA ASP A 17 12.59 -31.76 1.77
C ASP A 17 11.28 -31.68 2.60
N ILE A 18 11.31 -32.34 3.74
CA ILE A 18 10.26 -32.38 4.77
C ILE A 18 10.38 -31.21 5.76
N THR A 19 11.46 -30.43 5.71
CA THR A 19 11.57 -29.15 6.43
C THR A 19 11.54 -28.01 5.42
N VAL A 20 10.57 -27.11 5.58
CA VAL A 20 10.30 -26.03 4.63
C VAL A 20 10.36 -24.70 5.35
N ASP A 21 11.24 -23.81 4.90
CA ASP A 21 11.25 -22.42 5.33
C ASP A 21 10.36 -21.62 4.39
N VAL A 22 9.35 -20.95 4.96
CA VAL A 22 8.48 -20.03 4.24
C VAL A 22 8.81 -18.63 4.71
N GLN A 23 9.21 -17.78 3.78
CA GLN A 23 9.47 -16.36 4.03
C GLN A 23 8.55 -15.51 3.18
N VAL A 24 7.88 -14.55 3.81
CA VAL A 24 7.00 -13.57 3.17
C VAL A 24 7.71 -12.22 3.15
N ARG A 25 7.74 -11.57 1.98
CA ARG A 25 8.34 -10.24 1.79
C ARG A 25 7.37 -9.32 1.06
N PRO A 26 7.04 -8.12 1.55
CA PRO A 26 7.45 -7.56 2.86
C PRO A 26 6.97 -8.43 4.03
N SER A 27 7.62 -8.29 5.19
CA SER A 27 7.27 -9.07 6.38
C SER A 27 5.80 -8.86 6.71
N ALA A 28 5.04 -9.96 6.81
CA ALA A 28 3.63 -9.92 7.15
C ALA A 28 3.33 -10.96 8.22
N ALA A 29 2.57 -10.53 9.23
CA ALA A 29 2.00 -11.44 10.21
C ALA A 29 0.96 -12.36 9.53
N GLY A 30 0.85 -13.57 10.03
CA GLY A 30 -0.02 -14.57 9.44
C GLY A 30 -0.31 -15.75 10.33
N TRP A 31 -1.05 -16.70 9.77
CA TRP A 31 -1.43 -17.94 10.43
C TRP A 31 -1.05 -19.16 9.60
N ILE A 32 -0.79 -20.24 10.32
CA ILE A 32 -0.59 -21.59 9.77
C ILE A 32 -1.77 -22.44 10.19
N LEU A 33 -2.53 -22.91 9.20
CA LEU A 33 -3.76 -23.67 9.43
C LEU A 33 -3.60 -25.13 8.97
N PRO A 34 -3.47 -26.09 9.90
CA PRO A 34 -3.49 -27.52 9.59
C PRO A 34 -4.91 -28.01 9.33
N LEU A 35 -5.10 -28.71 8.20
CA LEU A 35 -6.39 -29.24 7.76
C LEU A 35 -6.29 -30.73 7.41
N ALA A 36 -7.37 -31.46 7.69
CA ALA A 36 -7.58 -32.83 7.25
C ALA A 36 -8.00 -32.86 5.77
N ALA A 37 -8.15 -34.07 5.21
CA ALA A 37 -8.48 -34.27 3.80
C ALA A 37 -9.91 -33.81 3.44
N ASP A 38 -10.78 -33.65 4.43
CA ASP A 38 -12.15 -33.15 4.32
C ASP A 38 -12.27 -31.66 4.65
N ASP A 39 -11.15 -30.95 4.67
CA ASP A 39 -11.05 -29.51 4.94
C ASP A 39 -11.37 -29.10 6.38
N THR A 40 -11.48 -30.05 7.31
CA THR A 40 -11.68 -29.75 8.74
C THR A 40 -10.35 -29.43 9.45
N PRO A 41 -10.34 -28.56 10.49
CA PRO A 41 -9.15 -28.28 11.29
C PRO A 41 -8.56 -29.54 11.95
N ALA A 42 -7.29 -29.81 11.69
CA ALA A 42 -6.59 -31.03 12.14
C ALA A 42 -5.51 -30.79 13.20
N GLY A 43 -5.46 -29.58 13.77
CA GLY A 43 -4.50 -29.18 14.79
C GLY A 43 -4.68 -27.71 15.20
N PRO A 44 -3.85 -27.20 16.12
CA PRO A 44 -3.89 -25.80 16.52
C PRO A 44 -3.48 -24.88 15.36
N VAL A 45 -4.10 -23.70 15.29
CA VAL A 45 -3.68 -22.63 14.38
C VAL A 45 -2.43 -21.97 14.96
N GLY A 46 -1.33 -22.00 14.21
CA GLY A 46 -0.10 -21.29 14.57
C GLY A 46 -0.12 -19.85 14.06
N SER A 47 0.63 -18.96 14.69
CA SER A 47 0.92 -17.61 14.20
C SER A 47 2.38 -17.50 13.78
N PHE A 48 2.67 -16.61 12.83
CA PHE A 48 4.03 -16.26 12.44
C PHE A 48 4.12 -14.77 12.06
N ASP A 49 5.33 -14.23 12.05
CA ASP A 49 5.61 -12.87 11.58
C ASP A 49 6.80 -12.90 10.62
N GLY A 50 6.54 -12.61 9.34
CA GLY A 50 7.54 -12.56 8.28
C GLY A 50 8.03 -13.91 7.77
N SER A 51 8.45 -14.81 8.67
CA SER A 51 8.95 -16.14 8.30
C SER A 51 8.51 -17.23 9.26
N VAL A 52 8.47 -18.46 8.75
CA VAL A 52 8.14 -19.64 9.53
C VAL A 52 8.84 -20.88 8.98
N GLN A 53 9.39 -21.69 9.87
CA GLN A 53 9.92 -23.01 9.55
C GLN A 53 8.88 -24.08 9.83
N LEU A 54 8.57 -24.91 8.83
CA LEU A 54 7.56 -25.96 8.88
C LEU A 54 8.21 -27.34 8.77
N ARG A 55 8.08 -28.15 9.83
CA ARG A 55 8.57 -29.54 9.87
C ARG A 55 7.46 -30.51 9.51
N LEU A 56 7.31 -30.77 8.20
CA LEU A 56 6.21 -31.54 7.62
C LEU A 56 6.20 -33.02 8.03
N ALA A 57 7.36 -33.59 8.40
CA ALA A 57 7.45 -34.96 8.91
C ALA A 57 6.99 -35.11 10.36
N GLU A 58 6.98 -34.03 11.13
CA GLU A 58 6.53 -34.03 12.53
C GLU A 58 5.01 -33.81 12.65
N LEU A 59 4.32 -33.52 11.54
CA LEU A 59 2.88 -33.34 11.51
C LEU A 59 2.13 -34.65 11.75
N SER A 60 1.04 -34.58 12.52
CA SER A 60 0.21 -35.75 12.82
C SER A 60 -0.31 -36.41 11.53
N ALA A 61 -0.61 -37.71 11.60
CA ALA A 61 -1.14 -38.44 10.46
C ALA A 61 -2.46 -37.86 9.92
N GLY A 62 -3.24 -37.16 10.77
CA GLY A 62 -4.50 -36.53 10.41
C GLY A 62 -4.37 -35.22 9.61
N VAL A 63 -3.20 -34.59 9.57
CA VAL A 63 -2.96 -33.39 8.76
C VAL A 63 -2.70 -33.80 7.32
N ALA A 64 -3.63 -33.48 6.42
CA ALA A 64 -3.50 -33.72 4.99
C ALA A 64 -2.92 -32.51 4.25
N ARG A 65 -3.16 -31.30 4.77
CA ARG A 65 -2.64 -30.05 4.21
C ARG A 65 -2.38 -28.97 5.28
N LEU A 66 -1.48 -28.04 4.99
CA LEU A 66 -1.23 -26.81 5.74
C LEU A 66 -1.49 -25.61 4.84
N LEU A 67 -2.34 -24.68 5.27
CA LEU A 67 -2.48 -23.38 4.61
C LEU A 67 -1.56 -22.36 5.28
N VAL A 68 -0.84 -21.60 4.46
CA VAL A 68 -0.11 -20.41 4.89
C VAL A 68 -0.90 -19.19 4.49
N VAL A 69 -1.31 -18.43 5.50
CA VAL A 69 -2.23 -17.31 5.36
C VAL A 69 -1.59 -16.07 5.94
N VAL A 70 -1.67 -14.95 5.24
CA VAL A 70 -1.16 -13.66 5.75
C VAL A 70 -2.29 -12.68 5.99
N LYS A 71 -2.09 -11.87 7.01
CA LYS A 71 -2.81 -10.64 7.26
C LYS A 71 -1.81 -9.51 6.95
N PRO A 72 -1.76 -9.00 5.71
CA PRO A 72 -0.95 -7.83 5.44
C PRO A 72 -1.35 -6.71 6.42
N ALA A 73 -0.37 -5.94 6.92
CA ALA A 73 -0.67 -4.72 7.66
C ALA A 73 -1.69 -3.91 6.85
N ALA A 74 -2.67 -3.31 7.52
CA ALA A 74 -3.74 -2.55 6.85
C ALA A 74 -3.14 -1.68 5.74
N PRO A 75 -3.80 -1.54 4.57
CA PRO A 75 -3.28 -0.74 3.47
C PRO A 75 -3.19 0.72 3.92
N GLN A 76 -2.09 1.08 4.58
CA GLN A 76 -1.52 2.41 4.52
C GLN A 76 -1.09 2.61 3.06
N ALA A 77 -0.85 3.86 2.65
CA ALA A 77 -0.50 4.19 1.27
C ALA A 77 0.87 3.57 0.88
N VAL A 78 0.89 2.27 0.65
CA VAL A 78 2.01 1.50 0.15
C VAL A 78 1.98 1.64 -1.36
N SER A 79 3.09 2.07 -1.95
CA SER A 79 3.31 1.97 -3.39
C SER A 79 2.96 0.54 -3.83
N PRO A 80 2.08 0.30 -4.82
CA PRO A 80 1.70 -1.05 -5.25
C PRO A 80 2.86 -1.87 -5.86
N ALA A 81 4.04 -1.28 -6.07
CA ALA A 81 5.27 -2.03 -6.31
C ALA A 81 5.72 -2.84 -5.06
N ALA A 82 5.37 -2.36 -3.86
CA ALA A 82 5.61 -3.02 -2.57
C ALA A 82 4.42 -3.89 -2.09
N ALA A 83 3.32 -3.95 -2.84
CA ALA A 83 2.23 -4.89 -2.58
C ALA A 83 2.48 -6.29 -3.16
N ALA A 84 3.61 -6.48 -3.86
CA ALA A 84 4.06 -7.81 -4.29
C ALA A 84 4.57 -8.57 -3.08
N LEU A 85 3.79 -9.54 -2.59
CA LEU A 85 4.29 -10.50 -1.62
C LEU A 85 5.16 -11.52 -2.35
N ASP A 86 6.47 -11.47 -2.19
CA ASP A 86 7.35 -12.56 -2.60
C ASP A 86 7.32 -13.63 -1.51
N VAL A 87 6.75 -14.78 -1.84
CA VAL A 87 6.80 -15.96 -0.96
C VAL A 87 7.92 -16.85 -1.42
N LEU A 88 8.98 -16.92 -0.60
CA LEU A 88 10.12 -17.79 -0.81
C LEU A 88 9.88 -19.08 -0.04
N VAL A 89 9.92 -20.20 -0.76
CA VAL A 89 9.85 -21.55 -0.17
C VAL A 89 11.19 -22.23 -0.43
N GLY A 90 11.93 -22.49 0.64
CA GLY A 90 13.27 -23.12 0.61
C GLY A 90 13.32 -24.40 1.43
N SER A 91 14.27 -25.28 1.09
CA SER A 91 14.67 -26.39 1.96
C SER A 91 15.62 -25.87 3.03
N ALA A 92 15.42 -26.27 4.28
CA ALA A 92 16.35 -25.92 5.36
C ALA A 92 17.72 -26.62 5.22
N THR A 93 17.81 -27.65 4.38
CA THR A 93 19.01 -28.49 4.22
C THR A 93 19.71 -28.34 2.87
N ASP A 94 19.09 -27.70 1.87
CA ASP A 94 19.63 -27.61 0.51
C ASP A 94 19.29 -26.27 -0.17
N ASP A 95 20.32 -25.53 -0.58
CA ASP A 95 20.23 -24.21 -1.23
C ASP A 95 20.02 -24.35 -2.75
N ALA A 96 19.42 -25.47 -3.19
CA ALA A 96 19.43 -25.90 -4.59
C ALA A 96 18.29 -25.31 -5.44
N THR A 97 17.15 -24.89 -4.87
CA THR A 97 16.08 -24.15 -5.59
C THR A 97 15.12 -23.47 -4.61
N ALA A 98 14.88 -22.16 -4.76
CA ALA A 98 13.82 -21.46 -4.05
C ALA A 98 12.60 -21.27 -4.96
N LEU A 99 11.41 -21.63 -4.49
CA LEU A 99 10.16 -21.31 -5.19
C LEU A 99 9.75 -19.89 -4.82
N VAL A 100 9.37 -19.10 -5.83
CA VAL A 100 8.87 -17.73 -5.63
C VAL A 100 7.41 -17.69 -6.08
N PHE A 101 6.53 -17.23 -5.21
CA PHE A 101 5.15 -16.95 -5.56
C PHE A 101 4.84 -15.47 -5.34
N ARG A 102 4.17 -14.84 -6.32
CA ARG A 102 3.67 -13.46 -6.26
C ARG A 102 2.16 -13.47 -6.40
N PRO A 103 1.40 -13.30 -5.31
CA PRO A 103 -0.06 -13.25 -5.39
C PRO A 103 -0.50 -11.99 -6.13
N PRO A 104 -1.54 -12.08 -6.97
CA PRO A 104 -1.96 -10.96 -7.84
C PRO A 104 -2.55 -9.76 -7.08
N SER A 105 -2.94 -9.92 -5.81
CA SER A 105 -3.30 -8.83 -4.89
C SER A 105 -3.58 -9.39 -3.49
N PRO A 106 -2.91 -8.93 -2.42
CA PRO A 106 -3.27 -9.33 -1.07
C PRO A 106 -4.48 -8.53 -0.56
N LEU A 107 -5.60 -9.22 -0.33
CA LEU A 107 -6.74 -8.69 0.44
C LEU A 107 -6.41 -8.71 1.95
N PRO A 108 -7.23 -8.07 2.83
CA PRO A 108 -6.96 -7.97 4.27
C PRO A 108 -6.57 -9.28 4.96
N VAL A 109 -7.03 -10.40 4.43
CA VAL A 109 -6.45 -11.73 4.67
C VAL A 109 -6.26 -12.42 3.32
N THR A 110 -5.12 -13.09 3.10
CA THR A 110 -4.82 -13.80 1.84
C THR A 110 -4.20 -15.17 2.10
N GLU A 111 -4.77 -16.21 1.49
CA GLU A 111 -4.17 -17.55 1.39
C GLU A 111 -3.08 -17.53 0.32
N LEU A 112 -1.83 -17.67 0.75
CA LEU A 112 -0.69 -17.60 -0.15
C LEU A 112 -0.46 -18.94 -0.84
N LEU A 113 -0.33 -20.00 -0.03
CA LEU A 113 0.00 -21.33 -0.52
C LEU A 113 -0.62 -22.40 0.36
N GLU A 114 -0.78 -23.57 -0.23
CA GLU A 114 -1.06 -24.81 0.48
C GLU A 114 0.11 -25.77 0.33
N LEU A 115 0.51 -26.39 1.44
CA LEU A 115 1.37 -27.57 1.47
C LEU A 115 0.46 -28.76 1.66
N TYR A 116 0.48 -29.75 0.77
CA TYR A 116 -0.45 -30.88 0.84
C TYR A 116 0.25 -32.20 0.56
N ARG A 117 -0.22 -33.27 1.22
CA ARG A 117 0.28 -34.62 1.01
C ARG A 117 -0.19 -35.16 -0.33
N ARG A 118 0.73 -35.76 -1.10
CA ARG A 118 0.40 -36.54 -2.29
C ARG A 118 1.31 -37.76 -2.36
N GLY A 119 0.71 -38.95 -2.29
CA GLY A 119 1.48 -40.19 -2.17
C GLY A 119 2.27 -40.21 -0.86
N THR A 120 3.56 -40.51 -0.93
CA THR A 120 4.46 -40.53 0.25
C THR A 120 5.17 -39.20 0.51
N GLY A 121 4.91 -38.16 -0.30
CA GLY A 121 5.60 -36.87 -0.24
C GLY A 121 4.65 -35.68 -0.03
N TRP A 122 5.25 -34.49 0.03
CA TRP A 122 4.56 -33.22 0.13
C TRP A 122 4.72 -32.40 -1.15
N LYS A 123 3.66 -31.68 -1.49
CA LYS A 123 3.64 -30.73 -2.60
C LYS A 123 3.24 -29.37 -2.09
N VAL A 124 3.68 -28.33 -2.80
CA VAL A 124 3.21 -26.96 -2.61
C VAL A 124 2.35 -26.55 -3.79
N ARG A 125 1.27 -25.82 -3.54
CA ARG A 125 0.48 -25.13 -4.56
C ARG A 125 0.32 -23.66 -4.20
N ALA A 126 0.59 -22.80 -5.17
CA ALA A 126 0.31 -21.38 -5.08
C ALA A 126 -1.20 -21.13 -5.17
N LEU A 127 -1.76 -20.35 -4.25
CA LEU A 127 -3.19 -20.03 -4.22
C LEU A 127 -3.45 -18.57 -4.62
N GLY A 128 -3.11 -17.63 -3.74
CA GLY A 128 -3.38 -16.21 -3.92
C GLY A 128 -4.85 -15.83 -3.72
N GLN A 129 -5.60 -16.58 -2.91
CA GLN A 129 -7.02 -16.30 -2.64
C GLN A 129 -7.16 -15.31 -1.48
N GLY A 130 -7.76 -14.17 -1.72
CA GLY A 130 -7.99 -13.15 -0.69
C GLY A 130 -9.41 -13.14 -0.10
N TYR A 131 -9.55 -12.56 1.10
CA TYR A 131 -10.79 -12.36 1.83
C TYR A 131 -10.99 -10.88 2.14
N ALA A 132 -11.98 -10.26 1.51
CA ALA A 132 -12.27 -8.83 1.67
C ALA A 132 -12.85 -8.52 3.06
N GLY A 133 -13.63 -9.43 3.65
CA GLY A 133 -14.10 -9.39 5.03
C GLY A 133 -13.04 -9.76 6.07
N GLY A 134 -11.79 -9.97 5.64
CA GLY A 134 -10.63 -10.17 6.49
C GLY A 134 -10.71 -11.43 7.37
N ALA A 135 -10.17 -11.33 8.58
CA ALA A 135 -9.98 -12.46 9.49
C ALA A 135 -11.29 -13.15 9.89
N ALA A 136 -12.38 -12.40 10.02
CA ALA A 136 -13.68 -12.95 10.41
C ALA A 136 -14.30 -13.82 9.31
N GLU A 137 -14.21 -13.38 8.05
CA GLU A 137 -14.67 -14.15 6.89
C GLU A 137 -13.84 -15.44 6.72
N PHE A 138 -12.51 -15.33 6.82
CA PHE A 138 -11.60 -16.47 6.76
C PHE A 138 -11.87 -17.48 7.89
N ALA A 139 -11.99 -17.00 9.13
CA ALA A 139 -12.28 -17.84 10.30
C ALA A 139 -13.63 -18.57 10.16
N GLY A 140 -14.66 -17.89 9.63
CA GLY A 140 -15.98 -18.48 9.38
C GLY A 140 -15.95 -19.61 8.35
N ARG A 141 -15.16 -19.47 7.29
CA ARG A 141 -15.01 -20.49 6.24
C ARG A 141 -14.48 -21.81 6.79
N TYR A 142 -13.41 -21.77 7.59
CA TYR A 142 -12.77 -22.96 8.15
C TYR A 142 -13.31 -23.35 9.54
N ARG A 143 -14.27 -22.57 10.07
CA ARG A 143 -14.86 -22.75 11.42
C ARG A 143 -13.80 -22.81 12.52
N ILE A 144 -12.81 -21.91 12.44
CA ILE A 144 -11.68 -21.83 13.37
C ILE A 144 -11.77 -20.58 14.25
N THR A 145 -11.04 -20.61 15.36
CA THR A 145 -10.72 -19.41 16.15
C THR A 145 -9.29 -19.00 15.83
N LEU A 146 -9.09 -17.72 15.49
CA LEU A 146 -7.76 -17.19 15.18
C LEU A 146 -7.13 -16.59 16.45
N PRO A 147 -5.83 -16.81 16.68
CA PRO A 147 -5.07 -16.02 17.65
C PRO A 147 -5.03 -14.54 17.22
N ASP A 148 -5.24 -13.62 18.16
CA ASP A 148 -5.20 -12.15 18.00
C ASP A 148 -6.24 -11.47 17.07
N ALA A 149 -7.41 -12.08 16.88
CA ALA A 149 -8.53 -11.41 16.21
C ALA A 149 -9.29 -10.46 17.17
N ALA A 150 -8.91 -9.18 17.23
CA ALA A 150 -9.76 -8.16 17.85
C ALA A 150 -11.08 -8.01 17.04
N PRO A 151 -12.24 -7.83 17.70
CA PRO A 151 -13.53 -7.76 17.01
C PRO A 151 -13.64 -6.45 16.21
N SER A 152 -13.51 -6.55 14.89
CA SER A 152 -13.86 -5.44 13.99
C SER A 152 -15.38 -5.34 13.89
N GLY A 153 -15.93 -4.17 14.22
CA GLY A 153 -17.36 -3.89 14.20
C GLY A 153 -17.99 -4.17 12.84
N ALA A 154 -19.06 -4.97 12.86
CA ALA A 154 -19.82 -5.35 11.68
C ALA A 154 -20.45 -4.13 10.99
N ALA A 155 -20.04 -3.84 9.76
CA ALA A 155 -20.88 -3.12 8.81
C ALA A 155 -21.87 -4.14 8.21
N ALA A 156 -23.16 -3.88 8.40
CA ALA A 156 -24.24 -4.75 7.92
C ALA A 156 -24.23 -4.88 6.38
N PRO A 157 -24.52 -6.06 5.80
CA PRO A 157 -24.57 -6.25 4.36
C PRO A 157 -25.87 -5.67 3.78
N SER A 158 -25.75 -4.75 2.83
CA SER A 158 -26.85 -4.30 1.98
C SER A 158 -26.94 -5.19 0.73
N GLY A 159 -28.06 -5.93 0.62
CA GLY A 159 -28.69 -6.29 -0.65
C GLY A 159 -28.08 -7.41 -1.48
N ALA A 160 -28.50 -8.64 -1.22
CA ALA A 160 -28.30 -9.79 -2.11
C ALA A 160 -29.07 -9.62 -3.44
N ALA A 161 -28.34 -9.75 -4.56
CA ALA A 161 -28.92 -10.04 -5.87
C ALA A 161 -29.22 -11.55 -5.95
N ALA A 162 -30.50 -11.91 -5.96
CA ALA A 162 -30.96 -13.29 -6.14
C ALA A 162 -31.54 -13.48 -7.55
N ALA A 163 -31.23 -14.66 -8.11
CA ALA A 163 -31.48 -15.13 -9.46
C ALA A 163 -32.97 -15.18 -9.88
N ALA A 164 -33.17 -15.10 -11.20
CA ALA A 164 -34.45 -15.12 -11.89
C ALA A 164 -35.05 -16.54 -12.09
N SER A 165 -36.38 -16.67 -11.96
CA SER A 165 -37.27 -17.49 -12.83
C SER A 165 -38.77 -17.30 -12.47
N PRO A 166 -39.72 -17.60 -13.39
CA PRO A 166 -40.83 -16.69 -13.71
C PRO A 166 -42.23 -17.10 -13.18
N ALA A 167 -43.12 -16.11 -13.04
CA ALA A 167 -44.58 -16.31 -13.07
C ALA A 167 -45.32 -15.02 -13.52
N ARG A 168 -46.39 -15.21 -14.31
CA ARG A 168 -47.25 -14.20 -14.97
C ARG A 168 -48.54 -13.95 -14.13
N PRO A 169 -49.48 -13.06 -14.53
CA PRO A 169 -49.66 -11.67 -14.09
C PRO A 169 -50.98 -11.40 -13.29
N ALA A 170 -51.18 -10.11 -12.94
CA ALA A 170 -52.40 -9.41 -12.47
C ALA A 170 -52.39 -9.07 -10.96
N HIS A 171 -52.83 -7.92 -10.42
CA HIS A 171 -53.70 -6.83 -10.86
C HIS A 171 -53.25 -5.45 -10.29
N GLN A 172 -53.90 -4.39 -10.81
CA GLN A 172 -53.72 -2.95 -10.60
C GLN A 172 -54.06 -2.44 -9.18
N GLY A 173 -53.38 -1.36 -8.75
CA GLY A 173 -53.77 -0.51 -7.61
C GLY A 173 -52.79 0.65 -7.36
N ALA A 174 -53.26 1.89 -7.52
CA ALA A 174 -52.54 3.17 -7.47
C ALA A 174 -52.25 3.69 -6.00
N PRO A 175 -51.48 4.77 -5.80
CA PRO A 175 -50.58 4.97 -4.64
C PRO A 175 -51.09 5.93 -3.55
N PRO A 176 -50.40 6.02 -2.39
CA PRO A 176 -50.34 7.27 -1.62
C PRO A 176 -48.92 7.72 -1.20
N GLY A 177 -48.64 9.01 -1.43
CA GLY A 177 -48.02 10.02 -0.54
C GLY A 177 -46.63 9.82 0.11
N PRO A 178 -45.71 10.81 0.02
CA PRO A 178 -44.40 10.76 0.68
C PRO A 178 -44.49 11.23 2.15
N SER A 179 -43.87 10.48 3.06
CA SER A 179 -43.69 10.83 4.47
C SER A 179 -42.18 10.96 4.80
N HIS A 180 -41.77 12.15 5.22
CA HIS A 180 -40.43 12.45 5.74
C HIS A 180 -40.17 11.74 7.10
N PRO A 181 -38.96 11.19 7.36
CA PRO A 181 -38.57 10.77 8.69
C PRO A 181 -37.95 11.92 9.50
N ALA A 182 -38.33 11.96 10.78
CA ALA A 182 -37.94 12.92 11.79
C ALA A 182 -36.52 12.70 12.34
N GLN A 183 -35.87 13.80 12.72
CA GLN A 183 -34.56 13.90 13.35
C GLN A 183 -34.64 13.54 14.85
N PRO A 184 -33.73 12.71 15.42
CA PRO A 184 -33.71 12.43 16.85
C PRO A 184 -33.05 13.56 17.68
N PRO A 185 -33.43 13.73 18.96
CA PRO A 185 -32.96 14.84 19.81
C PRO A 185 -31.55 14.60 20.40
N ALA A 186 -30.82 15.71 20.60
CA ALA A 186 -29.49 15.76 21.20
C ALA A 186 -29.52 15.48 22.71
N ALA A 187 -28.57 14.66 23.18
CA ALA A 187 -28.27 14.43 24.59
C ALA A 187 -26.99 15.21 25.00
N PRO A 188 -26.85 15.63 26.27
CA PRO A 188 -25.90 16.64 26.70
C PRO A 188 -24.46 16.11 26.84
N SER A 189 -23.51 16.99 26.52
CA SER A 189 -22.07 16.81 26.63
C SER A 189 -21.60 16.75 28.09
N VAL A 190 -21.12 15.59 28.51
CA VAL A 190 -20.29 15.44 29.71
C VAL A 190 -18.84 15.54 29.26
N GLY A 191 -18.16 16.61 29.68
CA GLY A 191 -16.73 16.79 29.44
C GLY A 191 -15.92 15.70 30.14
N VAL A 192 -15.14 14.96 29.35
CA VAL A 192 -14.04 14.15 29.85
C VAL A 192 -12.75 14.75 29.34
N SER A 193 -11.89 15.01 30.31
CA SER A 193 -10.54 15.55 30.24
C SER A 193 -9.72 15.01 29.07
N ALA A 194 -9.05 15.92 28.36
CA ALA A 194 -7.92 15.61 27.50
C ALA A 194 -6.80 14.98 28.33
N ALA A 195 -6.44 13.73 28.04
CA ALA A 195 -5.17 13.12 28.43
C ALA A 195 -4.97 11.84 27.59
N THR A 196 -3.74 11.68 27.10
CA THR A 196 -3.17 10.50 26.42
C THR A 196 -3.80 10.11 25.08
N ALA A 197 -3.52 10.90 24.04
CA ALA A 197 -3.52 10.38 22.68
C ALA A 197 -2.20 9.63 22.47
N ALA A 198 -2.28 8.31 22.30
CA ALA A 198 -1.27 7.61 21.51
C ALA A 198 -1.15 8.33 20.16
N ALA A 199 0.06 8.35 19.57
CA ALA A 199 0.31 8.97 18.27
C ALA A 199 -0.37 8.17 17.13
N GLU A 200 -1.70 8.13 17.11
CA GLU A 200 -2.46 7.83 15.91
C GLU A 200 -2.32 9.02 14.96
N PRO A 201 -2.10 8.80 13.64
CA PRO A 201 -2.14 9.89 12.68
C PRO A 201 -3.48 10.63 12.83
N PRO A 202 -3.50 11.97 12.77
CA PRO A 202 -4.72 12.74 13.01
C PRO A 202 -5.86 12.17 12.16
N ALA A 203 -7.06 12.00 12.74
CA ALA A 203 -8.19 11.38 12.04
C ALA A 203 -8.48 12.00 10.66
N GLN A 204 -8.14 13.29 10.49
CA GLN A 204 -8.21 14.02 9.24
C GLN A 204 -7.22 13.49 8.18
N LEU A 205 -5.97 13.19 8.54
CA LEU A 205 -4.98 12.60 7.65
C LEU A 205 -5.45 11.24 7.09
N LEU A 206 -5.90 10.35 7.97
CA LEU A 206 -6.44 9.05 7.55
C LEU A 206 -7.66 9.19 6.64
N THR A 207 -8.44 10.24 6.82
CA THR A 207 -9.61 10.54 5.97
C THR A 207 -9.17 10.97 4.58
N LEU A 208 -8.19 11.88 4.48
CA LEU A 208 -7.62 12.32 3.19
C LEU A 208 -6.98 11.16 2.43
N LEU A 209 -6.16 10.33 3.09
CA LEU A 209 -5.54 9.16 2.45
C LEU A 209 -6.58 8.17 1.92
N ARG A 210 -7.64 7.93 2.69
CA ARG A 210 -8.75 7.05 2.27
C ARG A 210 -9.54 7.64 1.12
N ALA A 211 -9.77 8.95 1.11
CA ALA A 211 -10.47 9.64 0.02
C ALA A 211 -9.69 9.53 -1.30
N CYS A 212 -8.40 9.85 -1.31
CA CYS A 212 -7.55 9.70 -2.50
C CYS A 212 -7.55 8.26 -3.02
N THR A 213 -7.43 7.29 -2.10
CA THR A 213 -7.45 5.85 -2.43
C THR A 213 -8.82 5.40 -2.95
N GLY A 214 -9.91 5.97 -2.43
CA GLY A 214 -11.28 5.72 -2.87
C GLY A 214 -11.50 6.16 -4.31
N ILE A 215 -11.14 7.41 -4.62
CA ILE A 215 -11.20 7.97 -5.98
C ILE A 215 -10.39 7.10 -6.96
N TRP A 216 -9.19 6.67 -6.57
CA TRP A 216 -8.36 5.79 -7.40
C TRP A 216 -9.01 4.43 -7.65
N ARG A 217 -9.55 3.80 -6.61
CA ARG A 217 -10.28 2.53 -6.71
C ARG A 217 -11.49 2.64 -7.62
N ASP A 218 -12.29 3.69 -7.47
CA ASP A 218 -13.51 3.88 -8.24
C ASP A 218 -13.19 4.16 -9.71
N ALA A 219 -12.13 4.93 -9.98
CA ALA A 219 -11.61 5.12 -11.33
C ALA A 219 -11.10 3.81 -11.96
N ALA A 220 -10.45 2.95 -11.18
CA ALA A 220 -9.99 1.63 -11.62
C ALA A 220 -11.18 0.72 -11.99
N HIS A 221 -12.19 0.62 -11.11
CA HIS A 221 -13.40 -0.16 -11.37
C HIS A 221 -14.22 0.38 -12.53
N SER A 222 -14.42 1.69 -12.62
CA SER A 222 -15.13 2.32 -13.75
C SER A 222 -14.43 2.00 -15.07
N THR A 223 -13.09 2.00 -15.10
CA THR A 223 -12.35 1.59 -16.30
C THR A 223 -12.50 0.09 -16.60
N SER A 224 -12.35 -0.78 -15.61
CA SER A 224 -12.52 -2.22 -15.80
C SER A 224 -13.91 -2.54 -16.35
N ALA A 225 -14.95 -1.94 -15.77
CA ALA A 225 -16.34 -2.11 -16.20
C ALA A 225 -16.54 -1.65 -17.66
N TYR A 226 -15.89 -0.55 -18.07
CA TYR A 226 -15.90 -0.12 -19.47
C TYR A 226 -15.24 -1.14 -20.39
N THR A 227 -14.04 -1.62 -20.05
CA THR A 227 -13.33 -2.63 -20.85
C THR A 227 -14.13 -3.93 -20.97
N ASP A 228 -14.72 -4.41 -19.87
CA ASP A 228 -15.54 -5.62 -19.85
C ASP A 228 -16.82 -5.45 -20.69
N ALA A 229 -17.45 -4.26 -20.64
CA ALA A 229 -18.64 -3.97 -21.43
C ALA A 229 -18.33 -3.93 -22.94
N VAL A 230 -17.19 -3.37 -23.34
CA VAL A 230 -16.72 -3.38 -24.74
C VAL A 230 -16.46 -4.82 -25.19
N ALA A 231 -15.72 -5.60 -24.41
CA ALA A 231 -15.42 -7.00 -24.73
C ALA A 231 -16.71 -7.84 -24.85
N TYR A 232 -17.69 -7.61 -23.99
CA TYR A 232 -19.00 -8.25 -24.08
C TYR A 232 -19.76 -7.87 -25.37
N ALA A 233 -19.76 -6.58 -25.74
CA ALA A 233 -20.40 -6.10 -26.95
C ALA A 233 -19.79 -6.76 -28.21
N GLU A 234 -18.46 -6.83 -28.27
CA GLU A 234 -17.72 -7.48 -29.35
C GLU A 234 -17.99 -8.98 -29.41
N HIS A 235 -17.92 -9.69 -28.27
CA HIS A 235 -18.21 -11.12 -28.22
C HIS A 235 -19.65 -11.44 -28.65
N ARG A 236 -20.61 -10.62 -28.25
CA ARG A 236 -22.00 -10.74 -28.67
C ARG A 236 -22.14 -10.52 -30.18
N ARG A 237 -21.51 -9.49 -30.73
CA ARG A 237 -21.49 -9.23 -32.18
C ARG A 237 -20.96 -10.44 -32.94
N ASP A 238 -19.84 -10.99 -32.49
CA ASP A 238 -19.18 -12.12 -33.15
C ASP A 238 -20.06 -13.37 -33.11
N THR A 239 -20.72 -13.63 -31.99
CA THR A 239 -21.69 -14.73 -31.83
C THR A 239 -22.88 -14.57 -32.78
N GLU A 240 -23.43 -13.36 -32.90
CA GLU A 240 -24.56 -13.08 -33.81
C GLU A 240 -24.15 -13.23 -35.28
N ILE A 241 -22.93 -12.81 -35.65
CA ILE A 241 -22.37 -13.01 -37.00
C ILE A 241 -22.14 -14.50 -37.27
N GLU A 242 -21.58 -15.26 -36.33
CA GLU A 242 -21.37 -16.70 -36.48
C GLU A 242 -22.69 -17.45 -36.72
N GLN A 243 -23.74 -17.10 -35.97
CA GLN A 243 -25.08 -17.65 -36.16
C GLN A 243 -25.64 -17.35 -37.54
N LEU A 244 -25.39 -16.15 -38.09
CA LEU A 244 -25.80 -15.81 -39.46
C LEU A 244 -25.04 -16.64 -40.51
N LEU A 245 -23.75 -16.94 -40.29
CA LEU A 245 -22.95 -17.74 -41.21
C LEU A 245 -23.41 -19.21 -41.31
N ALA A 246 -24.17 -19.70 -40.33
CA ALA A 246 -24.80 -21.01 -40.36
C ALA A 246 -25.80 -21.15 -41.53
N ASP A 247 -26.44 -20.05 -41.95
CA ASP A 247 -27.31 -20.01 -43.13
C ASP A 247 -26.52 -19.60 -44.40
N PRO A 248 -26.42 -20.46 -45.43
CA PRO A 248 -25.76 -20.13 -46.70
C PRO A 248 -26.29 -18.85 -47.37
N ALA A 249 -27.58 -18.52 -47.21
CA ALA A 249 -28.19 -17.33 -47.80
C ALA A 249 -27.76 -16.03 -47.11
N ALA A 250 -27.32 -16.10 -45.85
CA ALA A 250 -26.94 -14.95 -45.03
C ALA A 250 -25.42 -14.66 -44.99
N ARG A 251 -24.61 -15.40 -45.77
CA ARG A 251 -23.14 -15.27 -45.80
C ARG A 251 -22.60 -14.05 -46.56
N GLY A 252 -23.48 -13.33 -47.27
CA GLY A 252 -23.09 -12.11 -47.99
C GLY A 252 -22.56 -11.03 -47.04
N ALA A 253 -21.48 -10.35 -47.43
CA ALA A 253 -20.85 -9.32 -46.59
C ALA A 253 -21.79 -8.16 -46.22
N ASP A 254 -22.78 -7.87 -47.07
CA ASP A 254 -23.71 -6.73 -46.92
C ASP A 254 -25.08 -7.13 -46.34
N HIS A 255 -25.15 -8.28 -45.66
CA HIS A 255 -26.41 -8.80 -45.13
C HIS A 255 -26.98 -7.89 -44.03
N PRO A 256 -28.28 -7.54 -44.04
CA PRO A 256 -28.90 -6.62 -43.07
C PRO A 256 -28.76 -7.10 -41.61
N GLY A 257 -28.74 -8.42 -41.39
CA GLY A 257 -28.50 -8.99 -40.05
C GLY A 257 -27.11 -8.67 -39.49
N ARG A 258 -26.09 -8.58 -40.37
CA ARG A 258 -24.73 -8.20 -39.97
C ARG A 258 -24.67 -6.73 -39.56
N ARG A 259 -25.26 -5.84 -40.37
CA ARG A 259 -25.39 -4.41 -40.04
C ARG A 259 -26.14 -4.20 -38.73
N ALA A 260 -27.23 -4.93 -38.50
CA ALA A 260 -27.99 -4.86 -37.25
C ALA A 260 -27.22 -5.41 -36.01
N ALA A 261 -26.31 -6.36 -36.20
CA ALA A 261 -25.42 -6.83 -35.13
C ALA A 261 -24.32 -5.81 -34.83
N GLU A 262 -23.74 -5.19 -35.86
CA GLU A 262 -22.76 -4.10 -35.75
C GLU A 262 -23.37 -2.86 -35.06
N GLU A 263 -24.58 -2.45 -35.46
CA GLU A 263 -25.32 -1.34 -34.84
C GLU A 263 -25.58 -1.60 -33.34
N ARG A 264 -25.97 -2.83 -32.95
CA ARG A 264 -26.17 -3.19 -31.53
C ARG A 264 -24.87 -3.21 -30.74
N CYS A 265 -23.79 -3.70 -31.35
CA CYS A 265 -22.45 -3.62 -30.76
C CYS A 265 -22.07 -2.16 -30.48
N GLN A 266 -22.25 -1.29 -31.47
CA GLN A 266 -21.93 0.14 -31.34
C GLN A 266 -22.78 0.80 -30.25
N GLN A 267 -24.09 0.53 -30.20
CA GLN A 267 -24.97 1.05 -29.15
C GLN A 267 -24.51 0.66 -27.74
N LEU A 268 -24.08 -0.59 -27.53
CA LEU A 268 -23.56 -1.01 -26.22
C LEU A 268 -22.26 -0.31 -25.86
N VAL A 269 -21.34 -0.15 -26.83
CA VAL A 269 -20.08 0.59 -26.65
C VAL A 269 -20.37 2.07 -26.33
N ASP A 270 -21.31 2.71 -27.02
CA ASP A 270 -21.68 4.11 -26.79
C ASP A 270 -22.27 4.32 -25.39
N VAL A 271 -23.13 3.40 -24.92
CA VAL A 271 -23.67 3.44 -23.55
C VAL A 271 -22.56 3.25 -22.52
N ALA A 272 -21.66 2.29 -22.73
CA ALA A 272 -20.53 2.05 -21.82
C ALA A 272 -19.59 3.26 -21.76
N SER A 273 -19.28 3.85 -22.92
CA SER A 273 -18.43 5.05 -23.02
C SER A 273 -19.07 6.25 -22.33
N SER A 274 -20.36 6.49 -22.57
CA SER A 274 -21.08 7.61 -21.94
C SER A 274 -21.10 7.51 -20.41
N ARG A 275 -21.30 6.30 -19.87
CA ARG A 275 -21.21 6.06 -18.42
C ARG A 275 -19.81 6.32 -17.90
N ARG A 276 -18.79 5.79 -18.58
CA ARG A 276 -17.38 5.98 -18.19
C ARG A 276 -16.99 7.46 -18.15
N LEU A 277 -17.42 8.25 -19.13
CA LEU A 277 -17.18 9.69 -19.16
C LEU A 277 -17.89 10.41 -18.01
N SER A 278 -19.15 10.06 -17.73
CA SER A 278 -19.88 10.62 -16.58
C SER A 278 -19.21 10.30 -15.24
N ASP A 279 -18.72 9.06 -15.06
CA ASP A 279 -17.99 8.67 -13.86
C ASP A 279 -16.67 9.46 -13.73
N LEU A 280 -15.95 9.68 -14.85
CA LEU A 280 -14.74 10.49 -14.86
C LEU A 280 -15.01 11.93 -14.44
N ASP A 281 -16.06 12.56 -15.00
CA ASP A 281 -16.42 13.93 -14.66
C ASP A 281 -16.77 14.06 -13.17
N GLN A 282 -17.51 13.09 -12.62
CA GLN A 282 -17.81 13.04 -11.19
C GLN A 282 -16.53 12.94 -10.35
N LEU A 283 -15.65 11.98 -10.66
CA LEU A 283 -14.41 11.75 -9.92
C LEU A 283 -13.44 12.94 -10.00
N ILE A 284 -13.40 13.63 -11.14
CA ILE A 284 -12.62 14.87 -11.30
C ILE A 284 -13.19 15.97 -10.39
N GLY A 285 -14.51 16.09 -10.28
CA GLY A 285 -15.17 17.02 -9.36
C GLY A 285 -14.87 16.71 -7.90
N GLU A 286 -15.05 15.46 -7.48
CA GLU A 286 -14.75 15.00 -6.12
C GLU A 286 -13.28 15.24 -5.75
N LEU A 287 -12.37 15.00 -6.71
CA LEU A 287 -10.95 15.25 -6.51
C LEU A 287 -10.65 16.74 -6.37
N ALA A 288 -11.28 17.60 -7.18
CA ALA A 288 -11.09 19.04 -7.08
C ALA A 288 -11.55 19.58 -5.71
N ASP A 289 -12.65 19.07 -5.17
CA ASP A 289 -13.11 19.42 -3.82
C ASP A 289 -12.10 18.95 -2.76
N LEU A 290 -11.63 17.69 -2.86
CA LEU A 290 -10.63 17.12 -1.96
C LEU A 290 -9.31 17.91 -1.95
N GLU A 291 -8.85 18.38 -3.12
CA GLU A 291 -7.62 19.17 -3.23
C GLU A 291 -7.67 20.49 -2.46
N THR A 292 -8.86 21.05 -2.22
CA THR A 292 -9.01 22.27 -1.41
C THR A 292 -8.80 22.03 0.08
N GLU A 293 -8.94 20.79 0.54
CA GLU A 293 -8.75 20.38 1.94
C GLU A 293 -7.33 19.92 2.24
N LEU A 294 -6.49 19.72 1.22
CA LEU A 294 -5.14 19.21 1.40
C LEU A 294 -4.25 20.23 2.17
N PRO A 295 -3.53 19.78 3.22
CA PRO A 295 -2.54 20.63 3.87
C PRO A 295 -1.40 20.95 2.89
N PRO A 296 -0.61 22.02 3.14
CA PRO A 296 0.45 22.46 2.22
C PRO A 296 1.32 21.31 1.72
N ALA A 297 1.89 20.50 2.62
CA ALA A 297 2.78 19.41 2.25
C ALA A 297 2.13 18.29 1.40
N ALA A 298 0.80 18.18 1.38
CA ALA A 298 0.04 17.26 0.54
C ALA A 298 -0.47 17.90 -0.77
N ALA A 299 -0.34 19.22 -0.91
CA ALA A 299 -0.81 19.95 -2.08
C ALA A 299 0.27 20.12 -3.16
N ARG A 300 -0.16 20.36 -4.39
CA ARG A 300 0.72 20.73 -5.52
C ARG A 300 1.49 22.01 -5.21
N TRP A 301 2.69 22.18 -5.75
CA TRP A 301 3.52 23.37 -5.49
C TRP A 301 2.89 24.70 -5.94
N ASP A 302 2.03 24.67 -6.96
CA ASP A 302 1.30 25.82 -7.49
C ASP A 302 -0.02 26.10 -6.73
N ALA A 303 -0.39 25.27 -5.76
CA ALA A 303 -1.62 25.44 -5.00
C ALA A 303 -1.59 26.69 -4.10
N ALA A 304 -2.73 27.39 -4.02
CA ALA A 304 -2.87 28.61 -3.25
C ALA A 304 -2.64 28.42 -1.73
N VAL A 305 -2.76 27.19 -1.21
CA VAL A 305 -2.53 26.86 0.20
C VAL A 305 -1.11 27.23 0.65
N TRP A 306 -0.12 27.20 -0.24
CA TRP A 306 1.27 27.58 0.03
C TRP A 306 1.49 29.07 0.29
N GLN A 307 0.55 29.92 -0.12
CA GLN A 307 0.59 31.36 0.14
C GLN A 307 0.20 31.69 1.59
N ARG A 308 -0.36 30.74 2.33
CA ARG A 308 -0.71 30.88 3.74
C ARG A 308 0.49 30.54 4.64
N PRO A 309 0.49 30.97 5.91
CA PRO A 309 1.41 30.44 6.91
C PRO A 309 1.27 28.91 7.03
N LEU A 310 2.38 28.22 7.27
CA LEU A 310 2.35 26.77 7.49
C LEU A 310 1.62 26.48 8.83
N PRO A 311 0.77 25.44 8.89
CA PRO A 311 0.16 25.02 10.15
C PRO A 311 1.22 24.66 11.19
N PRO A 312 1.05 25.07 12.46
CA PRO A 312 2.00 24.76 13.53
C PRO A 312 2.05 23.26 13.83
N ASP A 313 0.90 22.57 13.74
CA ASP A 313 0.78 21.13 13.99
C ASP A 313 1.35 20.28 12.84
N GLY A 314 1.73 20.90 11.73
CA GLY A 314 2.17 20.21 10.52
C GLY A 314 1.07 19.33 9.92
N GLY A 315 1.46 18.21 9.32
CA GLY A 315 0.54 17.20 8.78
C GLY A 315 1.10 15.78 8.74
N MET A 316 2.42 15.60 8.94
CA MET A 316 3.12 14.32 8.89
C MET A 316 2.77 13.46 7.66
N VAL A 317 2.44 14.13 6.55
CA VAL A 317 2.12 13.57 5.24
C VAL A 317 2.74 14.44 4.17
N ILE A 318 3.23 13.81 3.12
CA ILE A 318 3.76 14.48 1.94
C ILE A 318 3.06 13.98 0.69
N ARG A 319 2.89 14.86 -0.29
CA ARG A 319 2.62 14.46 -1.67
C ARG A 319 3.94 14.07 -2.35
N ILE A 320 3.93 12.97 -3.09
CA ILE A 320 5.10 12.48 -3.83
C ILE A 320 4.91 12.58 -5.35
N GLY A 321 3.66 12.68 -5.82
CA GLY A 321 3.33 12.80 -7.22
C GLY A 321 1.84 12.60 -7.44
N GLU A 322 1.48 12.16 -8.64
CA GLU A 322 0.12 11.84 -9.03
C GLU A 322 0.04 10.57 -9.88
N PHE A 323 -1.07 9.85 -9.78
CA PHE A 323 -1.47 8.85 -10.76
C PHE A 323 -2.36 9.49 -11.80
N THR A 324 -2.03 9.25 -13.07
CA THR A 324 -2.85 9.59 -14.23
C THR A 324 -3.00 8.36 -15.11
N ARG A 325 -3.89 8.42 -16.10
CA ARG A 325 -3.97 7.40 -17.14
C ARG A 325 -3.73 7.98 -18.53
N PRO A 326 -3.25 7.16 -19.48
CA PRO A 326 -3.11 7.57 -20.88
C PRO A 326 -4.44 7.96 -21.55
N ASP A 327 -5.54 7.34 -21.14
CA ASP A 327 -6.89 7.56 -21.68
C ASP A 327 -7.62 8.76 -21.04
N SER A 328 -7.13 9.28 -19.92
CA SER A 328 -7.62 10.53 -19.33
C SER A 328 -6.51 11.25 -18.55
N GLN A 329 -5.97 12.32 -19.14
CA GLN A 329 -4.99 13.20 -18.49
C GLN A 329 -5.63 14.25 -17.57
N ALA A 330 -6.96 14.28 -17.49
CA ALA A 330 -7.70 15.20 -16.64
C ALA A 330 -7.80 14.68 -15.19
N LEU A 331 -7.89 13.36 -15.00
CA LEU A 331 -7.93 12.75 -13.67
C LEU A 331 -6.50 12.53 -13.14
N ARG A 332 -6.07 13.36 -12.19
CA ARG A 332 -4.70 13.38 -11.63
C ARG A 332 -4.69 13.14 -10.13
N ILE A 333 -4.73 11.88 -9.74
CA ILE A 333 -4.97 11.49 -8.35
C ILE A 333 -3.69 11.71 -7.53
N PRO A 334 -3.68 12.55 -6.47
CA PRO A 334 -2.52 12.77 -5.62
C PRO A 334 -2.07 11.48 -4.95
N VAL A 335 -0.77 11.20 -5.04
CA VAL A 335 -0.14 10.13 -4.27
C VAL A 335 0.44 10.74 -3.01
N LEU A 336 -0.15 10.37 -1.88
CA LEU A 336 0.18 10.87 -0.56
C LEU A 336 0.89 9.78 0.24
N HIS A 337 1.92 10.17 0.98
CA HIS A 337 2.70 9.27 1.80
C HIS A 337 2.81 9.79 3.25
N PRO A 338 2.38 9.04 4.26
CA PRO A 338 2.63 9.38 5.66
C PRO A 338 4.12 9.29 5.99
N LEU A 339 4.61 10.15 6.88
CA LEU A 339 6.02 10.15 7.29
C LEU A 339 6.34 9.15 8.42
N LEU A 340 5.31 8.72 9.16
CA LEU A 340 5.41 7.72 10.21
C LEU A 340 5.00 6.36 9.67
N VAL A 341 5.92 5.69 8.97
CA VAL A 341 5.70 4.34 8.44
C VAL A 341 6.71 3.35 9.04
N PRO A 342 6.28 2.13 9.38
CA PRO A 342 7.21 1.06 9.72
C PRO A 342 8.24 0.85 8.60
N GLY A 343 9.51 0.62 8.96
CA GLY A 343 10.59 0.45 7.98
C GLY A 343 11.14 1.75 7.40
N GLY A 344 10.42 2.87 7.55
CA GLY A 344 10.81 4.17 7.02
C GLY A 344 10.47 4.37 5.54
N LEU A 345 10.91 5.51 5.03
CA LEU A 345 10.75 5.94 3.65
C LEU A 345 12.06 5.87 2.90
N LEU A 346 12.02 5.52 1.62
CA LEU A 346 13.16 5.61 0.72
C LEU A 346 12.86 6.59 -0.39
N LEU A 347 13.51 7.75 -0.39
CA LEU A 347 13.55 8.64 -1.54
C LEU A 347 14.53 8.06 -2.56
N ASP A 348 13.99 7.46 -3.63
CA ASP A 348 14.77 6.75 -4.64
C ASP A 348 15.45 7.73 -5.60
N ARG A 349 16.67 8.12 -5.23
CA ARG A 349 17.54 9.02 -5.98
C ARG A 349 18.01 8.33 -7.26
N GLN A 350 17.79 8.98 -8.41
CA GLN A 350 18.22 8.44 -9.71
C GLN A 350 19.59 8.96 -10.16
N SER A 351 19.95 10.17 -9.74
CA SER A 351 21.23 10.79 -10.09
C SER A 351 22.25 10.57 -8.98
N SER A 352 23.50 10.23 -9.29
CA SER A 352 24.59 10.19 -8.28
C SER A 352 24.93 11.55 -7.67
N GLU A 353 24.34 12.65 -8.19
CA GLU A 353 24.44 13.98 -7.61
C GLU A 353 23.74 14.05 -6.23
N PRO A 354 24.45 14.41 -5.15
CA PRO A 354 23.87 14.48 -3.80
C PRO A 354 22.74 15.50 -3.66
N ALA A 355 22.76 16.57 -4.47
CA ALA A 355 21.77 17.65 -4.47
C ALA A 355 20.80 17.55 -5.65
N ASP A 356 20.31 16.33 -5.96
CA ASP A 356 19.25 16.11 -6.93
C ASP A 356 18.04 17.03 -6.63
N PRO A 357 17.60 17.87 -7.58
CA PRO A 357 16.47 18.79 -7.38
C PRO A 357 15.19 18.10 -6.89
N ALA A 358 14.93 16.86 -7.31
CA ALA A 358 13.76 16.11 -6.86
C ALA A 358 13.88 15.70 -5.38
N VAL A 359 15.08 15.30 -4.95
CA VAL A 359 15.37 15.04 -3.53
C VAL A 359 15.22 16.32 -2.71
N VAL A 360 15.80 17.44 -3.17
CA VAL A 360 15.70 18.73 -2.47
C VAL A 360 14.24 19.18 -2.33
N ALA A 361 13.44 19.05 -3.38
CA ALA A 361 12.01 19.37 -3.33
C ALA A 361 11.25 18.46 -2.36
N ALA A 362 11.52 17.15 -2.36
CA ALA A 362 10.92 16.21 -1.41
C ALA A 362 11.29 16.54 0.05
N LEU A 363 12.56 16.87 0.32
CA LEU A 363 13.01 17.27 1.66
C LEU A 363 12.38 18.60 2.11
N GLN A 364 12.26 19.59 1.22
CA GLN A 364 11.56 20.84 1.50
C GLN A 364 10.08 20.61 1.83
N ARG A 365 9.44 19.65 1.16
CA ARG A 365 8.07 19.25 1.47
C ARG A 365 7.95 18.54 2.82
N ILE A 366 8.91 17.67 3.16
CA ILE A 366 9.01 17.07 4.50
C ILE A 366 9.09 18.16 5.58
N CYS A 367 9.87 19.23 5.35
CA CYS A 367 9.94 20.37 6.28
C CYS A 367 8.58 21.06 6.48
N ALA A 368 7.76 21.12 5.43
CA ALA A 368 6.42 21.67 5.51
C ALA A 368 5.43 20.75 6.26
N ALA A 369 5.70 19.44 6.28
CA ALA A 369 4.87 18.44 6.93
C ALA A 369 5.15 18.27 8.43
N VAL A 370 6.36 18.62 8.88
CA VAL A 370 6.78 18.47 10.27
C VAL A 370 6.22 19.59 11.16
N PRO A 371 5.72 19.31 12.37
CA PRO A 371 5.28 20.32 13.33
C PRO A 371 6.34 21.39 13.62
N ASP A 372 5.94 22.64 13.87
CA ASP A 372 6.87 23.76 14.13
C ASP A 372 7.72 23.58 15.40
N ASP A 373 7.27 22.75 16.34
CA ASP A 373 7.94 22.45 17.60
C ASP A 373 8.79 21.16 17.57
N ARG A 374 8.95 20.55 16.39
CA ARG A 374 9.77 19.36 16.18
C ARG A 374 10.70 19.53 15.00
N GLU A 375 11.86 18.89 15.05
CA GLU A 375 12.91 19.06 14.05
C GLU A 375 12.88 18.01 12.94
N VAL A 376 13.39 18.40 11.76
CA VAL A 376 13.88 17.49 10.72
C VAL A 376 15.40 17.42 10.89
N ARG A 377 15.91 16.27 11.33
CA ARG A 377 17.33 16.05 11.53
C ARG A 377 17.92 15.37 10.31
N VAL A 378 18.95 15.98 9.71
CA VAL A 378 19.65 15.43 8.55
C VAL A 378 21.01 14.90 9.01
N ILE A 379 21.22 13.60 8.92
CA ILE A 379 22.35 12.91 9.54
C ILE A 379 23.34 12.48 8.45
N GLY A 380 24.59 12.92 8.57
CA GLY A 380 25.67 12.50 7.66
C GLY A 380 25.50 12.95 6.20
N ALA A 381 24.91 14.13 5.96
CA ALA A 381 24.72 14.64 4.61
C ALA A 381 26.00 15.19 3.95
N ASP A 382 26.07 15.08 2.63
CA ASP A 382 27.13 15.67 1.80
C ASP A 382 27.06 17.22 1.83
N PRO A 383 28.20 17.94 1.79
CA PRO A 383 28.22 19.41 1.76
C PRO A 383 27.38 20.04 0.66
N THR A 384 27.22 19.38 -0.49
CA THR A 384 26.40 19.86 -1.62
C THR A 384 24.92 19.82 -1.27
N LEU A 385 24.44 18.74 -0.66
CA LEU A 385 23.06 18.62 -0.20
C LEU A 385 22.77 19.62 0.93
N LEU A 386 23.69 19.75 1.87
CA LEU A 386 23.59 20.75 2.95
C LEU A 386 23.53 22.18 2.42
N ALA A 387 24.38 22.52 1.43
CA ALA A 387 24.36 23.82 0.78
C ALA A 387 23.01 24.09 0.06
N ALA A 388 22.46 23.09 -0.64
CA ALA A 388 21.15 23.18 -1.29
C ALA A 388 20.03 23.43 -0.27
N LEU A 389 20.12 22.79 0.91
CA LEU A 389 19.19 22.94 2.03
C LEU A 389 19.47 24.17 2.90
N GLN A 390 20.56 24.92 2.66
CA GLN A 390 21.05 26.01 3.53
C GLN A 390 21.25 25.58 4.99
N LEU A 391 21.85 24.41 5.16
CA LEU A 391 22.23 23.84 6.45
C LEU A 391 23.73 23.98 6.70
N SER A 392 24.11 24.05 7.97
CA SER A 392 25.51 24.00 8.37
C SER A 392 26.00 22.55 8.34
N PRO A 393 27.23 22.28 7.86
CA PRO A 393 27.75 20.92 7.83
C PRO A 393 28.01 20.40 9.24
N ALA A 394 27.54 19.18 9.49
CA ALA A 394 27.93 18.39 10.63
C ALA A 394 29.31 17.73 10.37
N ALA A 395 30.06 17.41 11.41
CA ALA A 395 31.48 17.05 11.29
C ALA A 395 31.71 15.53 11.01
N GLY A 396 31.85 15.11 9.75
CA GLY A 396 32.48 13.83 9.36
C GLY A 396 31.63 12.54 9.53
N VAL A 397 32.15 11.40 9.03
CA VAL A 397 31.46 10.09 9.01
C VAL A 397 31.24 9.51 10.41
N ASP A 398 32.24 9.63 11.30
CA ASP A 398 32.12 9.20 12.70
C ASP A 398 30.93 9.86 13.41
N HIS A 399 30.53 11.05 12.98
CA HIS A 399 29.39 11.74 13.54
C HIS A 399 28.06 11.10 13.10
N ARG A 400 27.96 10.56 11.89
CA ARG A 400 26.75 9.86 11.43
C ARG A 400 26.44 8.64 12.30
N GLU A 401 27.43 7.77 12.51
CA GLU A 401 27.26 6.58 13.35
C GLU A 401 26.88 6.97 14.80
N ASN A 402 27.58 7.96 15.37
CA ASN A 402 27.30 8.45 16.72
C ASN A 402 25.91 9.09 16.85
N GLU A 403 25.46 9.86 15.86
CA GLU A 403 24.11 10.46 15.84
C GLU A 403 23.02 9.39 15.73
N LEU A 404 23.20 8.38 14.86
CA LEU A 404 22.29 7.26 14.72
C LEU A 404 22.21 6.45 16.03
N ALA A 405 23.35 6.13 16.62
CA ALA A 405 23.43 5.44 17.91
C ALA A 405 22.75 6.25 19.03
N GLY A 406 22.94 7.58 19.05
CA GLY A 406 22.28 8.48 19.99
C GLY A 406 20.77 8.47 19.85
N LEU A 407 20.24 8.49 18.62
CA LEU A 407 18.79 8.38 18.37
C LEU A 407 18.22 7.01 18.75
N ALA A 408 18.93 5.93 18.44
CA ALA A 408 18.53 4.58 18.83
C ALA A 408 18.47 4.45 20.37
N MET A 409 19.48 4.95 21.08
CA MET A 409 19.48 4.97 22.55
C MET A 409 18.34 5.83 23.11
N ALA A 410 18.04 6.98 22.49
CA ALA A 410 16.93 7.83 22.91
C ALA A 410 15.56 7.13 22.70
N LEU A 411 15.41 6.32 21.65
CA LEU A 411 14.22 5.48 21.44
C LEU A 411 14.10 4.35 22.47
N ASP A 412 15.21 3.76 22.89
CA ASP A 412 15.21 2.77 23.97
C ASP A 412 14.78 3.40 25.30
N LEU A 413 15.31 4.58 25.64
CA LEU A 413 14.88 5.37 26.78
C LEU A 413 13.39 5.72 26.70
N TRP A 414 12.91 6.13 25.53
CA TRP A 414 11.50 6.41 25.28
C TRP A 414 10.62 5.17 25.47
N SER A 415 11.05 4.01 24.97
CA SER A 415 10.32 2.74 25.13
C SER A 415 10.21 2.32 26.60
N MET A 416 11.29 2.51 27.37
CA MET A 416 11.28 2.30 28.82
C MET A 416 10.37 3.29 29.54
N ALA A 417 10.43 4.58 29.18
CA ALA A 417 9.59 5.62 29.78
C ALA A 417 8.10 5.40 29.49
N ARG A 418 7.75 5.02 28.26
CA ARG A 418 6.38 4.64 27.87
C ARG A 418 5.85 3.47 28.68
N SER A 419 6.68 2.47 28.93
CA SER A 419 6.32 1.33 29.79
C SER A 419 6.04 1.76 31.24
N GLY A 420 6.69 2.85 31.69
CA GLY A 420 6.48 3.46 33.01
C GLY A 420 5.47 4.62 33.05
N GLY A 421 4.91 5.04 31.90
CA GLY A 421 4.00 6.19 31.79
C GLY A 421 4.63 7.56 32.08
N VAL A 422 5.94 7.71 31.87
CA VAL A 422 6.72 8.95 32.13
C VAL A 422 7.37 9.53 30.88
N GLU A 423 6.87 9.17 29.69
CA GLU A 423 7.43 9.62 28.41
C GLU A 423 7.40 11.15 28.24
N ALA A 424 6.50 11.85 28.93
CA ALA A 424 6.39 13.31 28.89
C ALA A 424 7.57 14.04 29.56
N GLU A 425 8.38 13.33 30.36
CA GLU A 425 9.56 13.87 31.04
C GLU A 425 10.81 13.84 30.16
N LEU A 426 10.77 13.10 29.04
CA LEU A 426 11.89 12.99 28.11
C LEU A 426 11.98 14.19 27.16
N GLU A 427 13.20 14.46 26.70
CA GLU A 427 13.42 15.36 25.58
C GLU A 427 12.72 14.81 24.33
N ARG A 428 12.11 15.72 23.56
CA ARG A 428 11.40 15.32 22.34
C ARG A 428 12.37 14.90 21.26
N LEU A 429 12.09 13.76 20.64
CA LEU A 429 12.79 13.27 19.47
C LEU A 429 12.49 14.13 18.22
N PRO A 430 13.39 14.14 17.22
CA PRO A 430 13.08 14.65 15.89
C PRO A 430 11.79 14.06 15.35
N ALA A 431 11.05 14.84 14.56
CA ALA A 431 9.90 14.31 13.83
C ALA A 431 10.34 13.42 12.68
N VAL A 432 11.46 13.75 12.03
CA VAL A 432 12.03 12.99 10.92
C VAL A 432 13.55 12.96 11.01
N ALA A 433 14.14 11.77 10.88
CA ALA A 433 15.56 11.58 10.63
C ALA A 433 15.78 11.28 9.14
N VAL A 434 16.52 12.14 8.45
CA VAL A 434 16.89 12.00 7.04
C VAL A 434 18.33 11.49 6.97
N VAL A 435 18.54 10.34 6.33
CA VAL A 435 19.85 9.69 6.24
C VAL A 435 20.20 9.45 4.77
N PRO A 436 21.09 10.27 4.18
CA PRO A 436 21.62 10.00 2.85
C PRO A 436 22.49 8.75 2.80
N TRP A 437 22.36 8.00 1.71
CA TRP A 437 23.12 6.78 1.46
C TRP A 437 23.59 6.69 -0.02
N PRO A 438 24.83 6.26 -0.28
CA PRO A 438 25.88 5.94 0.69
C PRO A 438 26.41 7.18 1.43
N ALA A 439 27.26 6.95 2.44
CA ALA A 439 27.89 8.05 3.17
C ALA A 439 28.76 8.89 2.22
N PRO A 440 28.87 10.21 2.42
CA PRO A 440 29.80 11.04 1.66
C PRO A 440 31.22 10.47 1.75
N GLY A 441 31.82 10.15 0.61
CA GLY A 441 33.19 9.63 0.52
C GLY A 441 33.34 8.11 0.72
N ASP A 442 32.25 7.37 0.97
CA ASP A 442 32.26 5.90 1.02
C ASP A 442 31.37 5.28 -0.08
N PRO A 443 31.86 5.15 -1.31
CA PRO A 443 31.09 4.60 -2.41
C PRO A 443 30.81 3.09 -2.28
N ALA A 444 31.45 2.38 -1.34
CA ALA A 444 31.17 0.95 -1.10
C ALA A 444 29.78 0.76 -0.47
N GLY A 445 29.32 1.75 0.33
CA GLY A 445 27.95 1.82 0.81
C GLY A 445 27.53 0.69 1.75
N GLU A 446 28.48 0.00 2.36
CA GLU A 446 28.20 -1.02 3.39
C GLU A 446 28.06 -0.33 4.75
N PRO A 447 26.90 -0.43 5.41
CA PRO A 447 26.73 0.13 6.74
C PRO A 447 27.64 -0.59 7.72
N THR A 448 28.14 0.13 8.72
CA THR A 448 28.74 -0.55 9.88
C THR A 448 27.65 -1.36 10.60
N GLN A 449 28.06 -2.32 11.42
CA GLN A 449 27.12 -3.07 12.24
C GLN A 449 26.32 -2.14 13.17
N ALA A 450 26.97 -1.12 13.75
CA ALA A 450 26.33 -0.14 14.62
C ALA A 450 25.30 0.72 13.87
N GLU A 451 25.63 1.17 12.65
CA GLU A 451 24.67 1.91 11.81
C GLU A 451 23.46 1.05 11.44
N THR A 452 23.69 -0.22 11.10
CA THR A 452 22.63 -1.17 10.77
C THR A 452 21.68 -1.37 11.94
N GLU A 453 22.23 -1.66 13.13
CA GLU A 453 21.45 -1.87 14.36
C GLU A 453 20.65 -0.60 14.72
N ALA A 454 21.30 0.58 14.66
CA ALA A 454 20.63 1.84 14.95
C ALA A 454 19.50 2.15 13.96
N LEU A 455 19.73 1.94 12.65
CA LEU A 455 18.71 2.16 11.64
C LEU A 455 17.51 1.23 11.82
N SER A 456 17.74 -0.06 12.14
CA SER A 456 16.65 -1.00 12.42
C SER A 456 15.83 -0.57 13.64
N ILE A 457 16.48 -0.15 14.74
CA ILE A 457 15.79 0.37 15.93
C ILE A 457 14.94 1.60 15.56
N ILE A 458 15.50 2.54 14.80
CA ILE A 458 14.78 3.76 14.38
C ILE A 458 13.60 3.42 13.47
N ALA A 459 13.79 2.52 12.51
CA ALA A 459 12.75 2.13 11.54
C ALA A 459 11.57 1.38 12.19
N GLU A 460 11.84 0.55 13.20
CA GLU A 460 10.83 -0.26 13.88
C GLU A 460 10.11 0.51 14.99
N ARG A 461 10.86 1.22 15.85
CA ARG A 461 10.32 1.86 17.06
C ARG A 461 10.05 3.35 16.89
N GLY A 462 10.70 3.99 15.93
CA GLY A 462 10.54 5.41 15.63
C GLY A 462 9.09 5.84 15.45
N PRO A 463 8.28 5.16 14.61
CA PRO A 463 6.90 5.57 14.34
C PRO A 463 6.03 5.69 15.60
N GLU A 464 6.19 4.79 16.58
CA GLU A 464 5.44 4.85 17.85
C GLU A 464 5.82 6.07 18.69
N ALA A 465 7.09 6.46 18.63
CA ALA A 465 7.62 7.67 19.27
C ALA A 465 7.41 8.94 18.42
N GLY A 466 6.73 8.83 17.27
CA GLY A 466 6.50 9.91 16.33
C GLY A 466 7.76 10.33 15.56
N LEU A 467 8.78 9.49 15.45
CA LEU A 467 9.98 9.70 14.62
C LEU A 467 9.86 8.92 13.31
N GLY A 468 9.84 9.61 12.18
CA GLY A 468 9.92 9.01 10.85
C GLY A 468 11.37 8.84 10.39
N LEU A 469 11.69 7.72 9.73
CA LEU A 469 12.97 7.52 9.04
C LEU A 469 12.80 7.81 7.56
N VAL A 470 13.70 8.59 6.97
CA VAL A 470 13.78 8.85 5.53
C VAL A 470 15.20 8.55 5.05
N LEU A 471 15.37 7.48 4.29
CA LEU A 471 16.59 7.16 3.56
C LEU A 471 16.59 7.89 2.21
N VAL A 472 17.71 8.50 1.84
CA VAL A 472 17.92 9.06 0.49
C VAL A 472 18.98 8.21 -0.20
N ALA A 473 18.56 7.28 -1.05
CA ALA A 473 19.47 6.33 -1.71
C ALA A 473 18.97 5.96 -3.10
N SER A 474 19.83 5.35 -3.92
CA SER A 474 19.46 4.81 -5.23
C SER A 474 19.18 3.32 -5.15
N LEU A 475 17.99 2.87 -5.58
CA LEU A 475 17.63 1.44 -5.66
C LEU A 475 18.51 0.64 -6.63
N THR A 476 19.20 1.31 -7.55
CA THR A 476 20.09 0.68 -8.53
C THR A 476 21.52 0.50 -8.00
N GLU A 477 21.91 1.27 -6.99
CA GLU A 477 23.23 1.16 -6.33
C GLU A 477 23.17 0.07 -5.24
N PRO A 478 24.28 -0.64 -4.95
CA PRO A 478 24.35 -1.54 -3.79
C PRO A 478 24.07 -0.78 -2.50
N GLY A 479 23.30 -1.38 -1.60
CA GLY A 479 23.05 -0.81 -0.29
C GLY A 479 22.95 -1.93 0.73
N GLY A 480 23.99 -2.12 1.55
CA GLY A 480 24.03 -3.16 2.58
C GLY A 480 22.84 -3.06 3.56
N TRP A 481 22.32 -1.84 3.76
CA TRP A 481 21.11 -1.57 4.54
C TRP A 481 19.87 -2.33 4.08
N ARG A 482 19.76 -2.72 2.80
CA ARG A 482 18.60 -3.45 2.25
C ARG A 482 18.43 -4.86 2.80
N GLN A 483 19.45 -5.40 3.44
CA GLN A 483 19.37 -6.71 4.08
C GLN A 483 18.65 -6.63 5.43
N HIS A 484 18.53 -5.42 5.99
CA HIS A 484 18.11 -5.17 7.37
C HIS A 484 16.94 -4.20 7.48
N LEU A 485 16.66 -3.43 6.43
CA LEU A 485 15.58 -2.45 6.35
C LEU A 485 14.72 -2.72 5.12
N ASP A 486 13.41 -2.50 5.27
CA ASP A 486 12.42 -2.58 4.19
C ASP A 486 11.63 -1.26 4.09
N PRO A 487 12.31 -0.14 3.74
CA PRO A 487 11.66 1.15 3.65
C PRO A 487 10.72 1.22 2.44
N SER A 488 9.61 1.95 2.57
CA SER A 488 8.67 2.14 1.47
C SER A 488 9.30 3.02 0.37
N PRO A 489 9.43 2.52 -0.87
CA PRO A 489 10.07 3.27 -1.94
C PRO A 489 9.15 4.38 -2.47
N VAL A 490 9.68 5.59 -2.50
CA VAL A 490 9.09 6.79 -3.09
C VAL A 490 9.84 7.08 -4.39
N PRO A 491 9.25 6.72 -5.55
CA PRO A 491 9.86 7.01 -6.84
C PRO A 491 9.89 8.52 -7.08
N LEU A 492 11.06 9.04 -7.47
CA LEU A 492 11.25 10.43 -7.86
C LEU A 492 11.25 10.64 -9.38
N VAL A 493 10.94 9.58 -10.13
CA VAL A 493 10.83 9.56 -11.59
C VAL A 493 9.50 9.00 -12.06
N PRO A 494 9.07 9.33 -13.29
CA PRO A 494 7.90 8.71 -13.89
C PRO A 494 8.00 7.19 -13.89
N ALA A 495 6.91 6.53 -13.51
CA ALA A 495 6.84 5.08 -13.44
C ALA A 495 5.49 4.58 -13.94
N ARG A 496 5.42 3.30 -14.34
CA ARG A 496 4.14 2.63 -14.58
C ARG A 496 3.83 1.71 -13.43
N VAL A 497 2.58 1.74 -13.03
CA VAL A 497 2.10 1.09 -11.84
C VAL A 497 0.81 0.34 -12.17
N ARG A 498 0.64 -0.87 -11.65
CA ARG A 498 -0.65 -1.57 -11.73
C ARG A 498 -1.41 -1.40 -10.42
N ASP A 499 -2.71 -1.13 -10.50
CA ASP A 499 -3.54 -1.17 -9.29
C ASP A 499 -3.80 -2.61 -8.85
N SER A 500 -4.10 -2.77 -7.56
CA SER A 500 -4.31 -4.08 -6.93
C SER A 500 -5.75 -4.57 -6.99
N TRP A 501 -6.70 -3.80 -7.51
CA TRP A 501 -8.13 -4.18 -7.54
C TRP A 501 -8.52 -4.82 -8.86
N THR A 502 -8.05 -4.24 -9.96
CA THR A 502 -8.44 -4.56 -11.34
C THR A 502 -7.24 -4.82 -12.24
N GLY A 503 -6.01 -4.53 -11.77
CA GLY A 503 -4.78 -4.76 -12.53
C GLY A 503 -4.55 -3.76 -13.67
N GLN A 504 -5.29 -2.66 -13.69
CA GLN A 504 -5.17 -1.61 -14.70
C GLN A 504 -3.82 -0.90 -14.56
N SER A 505 -3.29 -0.44 -15.69
CA SER A 505 -2.03 0.30 -15.71
C SER A 505 -2.29 1.79 -15.51
N TRP A 506 -1.51 2.39 -14.62
CA TRP A 506 -1.48 3.80 -14.27
C TRP A 506 -0.08 4.35 -14.53
N GLU A 507 -0.03 5.63 -14.86
CA GLU A 507 1.21 6.39 -14.96
C GLU A 507 1.39 7.18 -13.66
N PHE A 508 2.46 6.90 -12.94
CA PHE A 508 2.92 7.73 -11.85
C PHE A 508 3.75 8.87 -12.45
N VAL A 509 3.37 10.10 -12.12
CA VAL A 509 4.12 11.31 -12.45
C VAL A 509 4.58 11.92 -11.13
N PRO A 510 5.90 11.92 -10.83
CA PRO A 510 6.41 12.60 -9.65
C PRO A 510 6.13 14.09 -9.76
N ASP A 511 6.03 14.77 -8.62
CA ASP A 511 5.86 16.21 -8.65
C ASP A 511 7.07 16.88 -9.32
N ALA A 512 6.79 17.54 -10.45
CA ALA A 512 7.80 18.27 -11.19
C ALA A 512 8.06 19.64 -10.55
N GLY A 513 9.32 20.07 -10.58
CA GLY A 513 9.74 21.36 -10.05
C GLY A 513 9.91 21.38 -8.53
N GLY A 514 10.16 22.56 -8.00
CA GLY A 514 10.28 22.82 -6.57
C GLY A 514 9.39 23.99 -6.16
N PRO A 515 9.41 24.36 -4.87
CA PRO A 515 8.71 25.54 -4.41
C PRO A 515 9.18 26.79 -5.16
N THR A 516 8.33 27.82 -5.20
CA THR A 516 8.77 29.15 -5.64
C THR A 516 9.98 29.60 -4.80
N PRO A 517 10.90 30.43 -5.31
CA PRO A 517 12.08 30.86 -4.56
C PRO A 517 11.77 31.39 -3.15
N GLN A 518 10.69 32.17 -3.02
CA GLN A 518 10.24 32.73 -1.73
C GLN A 518 9.75 31.64 -0.76
N LEU A 519 9.00 30.65 -1.26
CA LEU A 519 8.57 29.52 -0.44
C LEU A 519 9.77 28.64 -0.07
N GLY A 520 10.70 28.43 -0.99
CA GLY A 520 11.94 27.70 -0.75
C GLY A 520 12.81 28.37 0.31
N GLU A 521 12.91 29.70 0.35
CA GLU A 521 13.56 30.44 1.44
C GLU A 521 12.85 30.24 2.78
N ARG A 522 11.51 30.33 2.82
CA ARG A 522 10.72 30.09 4.04
C ARG A 522 10.93 28.67 4.60
N LEU A 523 10.89 27.67 3.73
CA LEU A 523 11.07 26.26 4.10
C LEU A 523 12.48 25.98 4.58
N ARG A 524 13.49 26.53 3.92
CA ARG A 524 14.89 26.43 4.37
C ARG A 524 15.11 27.13 5.70
N ALA A 525 14.56 28.34 5.90
CA ALA A 525 14.63 29.02 7.19
C ALA A 525 13.95 28.24 8.33
N ARG A 526 12.88 27.49 8.04
CA ARG A 526 12.26 26.54 8.99
C ARG A 526 13.24 25.41 9.31
N LEU A 527 13.79 24.75 8.29
CA LEU A 527 14.79 23.69 8.44
C LEU A 527 16.04 24.14 9.24
N SER A 528 16.59 25.32 8.97
CA SER A 528 17.76 25.84 9.69
C SER A 528 17.47 26.17 11.17
N ARG A 529 16.23 26.51 11.53
CA ARG A 529 15.81 26.68 12.94
C ARG A 529 15.75 25.34 13.67
N HIS A 530 15.48 24.26 12.94
CA HIS A 530 15.39 22.91 13.49
C HIS A 530 16.76 22.21 13.66
N GLN A 531 17.86 22.79 13.16
CA GLN A 531 19.21 22.24 13.32
C GLN A 531 20.09 22.96 14.35
N LYS A 532 19.58 24.02 14.99
CA LYS A 532 20.25 24.71 16.09
C LYS A 532 19.70 24.22 17.41
#